data_AF-A0A7C6UT22-F1
#
_entry.id   AF-A0A7C6UT22-F1
#
_cell.length_a   1.000
_cell.length_b   1.000
_cell.length_c   1.000
_cell.angle_alpha   90.00
_cell.angle_beta   90.00
_cell.angle_gamma   90.00
#
_symmetry.space_group_name_H-M   'P 1'
#
loop_
_entity.id
_entity.type
_entity.pdbx_description
1 polymer ?
#
loop_
_entity_poly.entity_id
_entity_poly.type
_entity_poly.pdbx_seq_one_letter_code
_entity_poly.pdbx_strand_id
1 'polypeptide(L)'
;MDNKTTVIIVSILAGLLVAGGAFYFVKDAQAKKAEAELEALFDKEVVLAKDKPAEATVSVDDLVLPDLLKGKKADFVDDFKNLDKWVEEEDFEFNKWAITTKGELQVKDGVLSRKSAGNSGLKLKDIEIKDAAIALKLRVTEMPESGAVGTRIQLRNAEDHWCYGYGLNTTTYSYELAAWHGKGNDKTAVLAPAAPEKQIGAEESWVTIVAIIQGNKLSYYKNGELIAESIDEEKAFNKGGVFISLTHLIEIDKVAIFNL
;
A
#
# COMPACT_ATOMS: atom_id res chain seq x y z
N MET A 1 0.74 21.49 -48.14
CA MET A 1 1.21 20.15 -47.75
C MET A 1 0.35 19.16 -48.51
N ASP A 2 1.01 18.26 -49.22
CA ASP A 2 0.46 17.42 -50.28
C ASP A 2 -0.40 16.25 -49.79
N ASN A 3 -1.39 15.93 -50.63
CA ASN A 3 -2.13 14.67 -50.70
C ASN A 3 -1.18 13.47 -50.83
N LYS A 4 -1.24 12.48 -49.93
CA LYS A 4 -1.00 11.04 -50.25
C LYS A 4 -1.11 10.00 -49.11
N THR A 5 -1.92 10.21 -48.06
CA THR A 5 -2.07 9.18 -47.00
C THR A 5 -3.53 8.94 -46.56
N THR A 6 -4.49 9.09 -47.47
CA THR A 6 -5.92 8.74 -47.23
C THR A 6 -6.44 7.80 -48.32
N VAL A 7 -5.59 6.85 -48.71
CA VAL A 7 -5.93 5.71 -49.58
C VAL A 7 -5.76 4.45 -48.74
N ILE A 8 -6.69 3.51 -48.90
CA ILE A 8 -6.91 2.28 -48.11
C ILE A 8 -7.91 2.51 -46.97
N ILE A 9 -9.21 2.46 -47.32
CA ILE A 9 -10.27 1.71 -46.62
C ILE A 9 -11.64 1.86 -47.31
N VAL A 10 -11.83 2.76 -48.28
CA VAL A 10 -13.17 3.01 -48.88
C VAL A 10 -13.35 2.44 -50.31
N SER A 11 -12.46 1.55 -50.77
CA SER A 11 -12.53 0.99 -52.14
C SER A 11 -13.12 -0.44 -52.25
N ILE A 12 -13.77 -0.96 -51.22
CA ILE A 12 -14.48 -2.26 -51.27
C ILE A 12 -16.00 -2.08 -51.48
N LEU A 13 -16.53 -0.86 -51.41
CA LEU A 13 -17.98 -0.64 -51.39
C LEU A 13 -18.68 -0.40 -52.74
N ALA A 14 -17.99 -0.50 -53.88
CA ALA A 14 -18.60 -0.15 -55.18
C ALA A 14 -18.43 -1.20 -56.30
N GLY A 15 -17.92 -2.40 -56.00
CA GLY A 15 -17.62 -3.43 -57.01
C GLY A 15 -18.58 -4.62 -57.11
N LEU A 16 -19.67 -4.67 -56.33
CA LEU A 16 -20.59 -5.82 -56.30
C LEU A 16 -22.07 -5.44 -56.47
N LEU A 17 -22.33 -4.27 -57.04
CA LEU A 17 -23.60 -3.95 -57.70
C LEU A 17 -23.38 -4.19 -59.20
N VAL A 18 -24.28 -4.93 -59.85
CA VAL A 18 -24.24 -5.37 -61.27
C VAL A 18 -23.58 -6.74 -61.53
N ALA A 19 -24.00 -7.76 -60.77
CA ALA A 19 -24.12 -9.16 -61.20
C ALA A 19 -24.97 -9.88 -60.13
N GLY A 20 -26.30 -9.90 -60.19
CA GLY A 20 -27.10 -10.43 -61.28
C GLY A 20 -28.24 -11.19 -60.59
N GLY A 21 -29.48 -10.84 -60.91
CA GLY A 21 -30.71 -11.27 -60.23
C GLY A 21 -31.07 -12.75 -60.40
N ALA A 22 -30.10 -13.66 -60.43
CA ALA A 22 -30.29 -15.11 -60.45
C ALA A 22 -29.95 -15.79 -59.11
N PHE A 23 -29.44 -15.06 -58.10
CA PHE A 23 -29.15 -15.60 -56.76
C PHE A 23 -30.29 -15.47 -55.74
N TYR A 24 -31.43 -14.88 -56.13
CA TYR A 24 -32.46 -14.42 -55.19
C TYR A 24 -33.48 -15.48 -54.76
N PHE A 25 -33.43 -16.71 -55.30
CA PHE A 25 -34.38 -17.78 -54.94
C PHE A 25 -33.75 -19.02 -54.27
N VAL A 26 -32.43 -19.06 -54.08
CA VAL A 26 -31.74 -20.14 -53.35
C VAL A 26 -31.28 -19.68 -51.95
N LYS A 27 -31.35 -18.37 -51.66
CA LYS A 27 -30.86 -17.78 -50.40
C LYS A 27 -31.83 -17.82 -49.21
N ASP A 28 -33.12 -18.08 -49.40
CA ASP A 28 -34.09 -17.98 -48.28
C ASP A 28 -34.04 -19.19 -47.31
N ALA A 29 -33.71 -20.38 -47.82
CA ALA A 29 -33.56 -21.59 -46.98
C ALA A 29 -32.21 -21.66 -46.27
N GLN A 30 -31.13 -21.17 -46.88
CA GLN A 30 -29.80 -21.10 -46.25
C GLN A 30 -29.67 -19.92 -45.29
N ALA A 31 -30.36 -18.79 -45.55
CA ALA A 31 -30.40 -17.66 -44.62
C ALA A 31 -31.12 -18.02 -43.31
N LYS A 32 -32.26 -18.73 -43.37
CA LYS A 32 -32.95 -19.20 -42.16
C LYS A 32 -32.16 -20.22 -41.34
N LYS A 33 -31.37 -21.07 -42.00
CA LYS A 33 -30.48 -22.01 -41.30
C LYS A 33 -29.29 -21.29 -40.66
N ALA A 34 -28.75 -20.27 -41.32
CA ALA A 34 -27.69 -19.44 -40.78
C ALA A 34 -28.16 -18.55 -39.61
N GLU A 35 -29.38 -18.01 -39.66
CA GLU A 35 -29.97 -17.25 -38.55
C GLU A 35 -30.25 -18.13 -37.33
N ALA A 36 -30.75 -19.35 -37.52
CA ALA A 36 -30.96 -20.30 -36.42
C ALA A 36 -29.64 -20.81 -35.80
N GLU A 37 -28.59 -21.00 -36.61
CA GLU A 37 -27.23 -21.30 -36.11
C GLU A 37 -26.60 -20.08 -35.41
N LEU A 38 -26.94 -18.85 -35.81
CA LEU A 38 -26.50 -17.62 -35.15
C LEU A 38 -27.20 -17.42 -33.79
N GLU A 39 -28.51 -17.62 -33.71
CA GLU A 39 -29.26 -17.59 -32.44
C GLU A 39 -28.74 -18.65 -31.47
N ALA A 40 -28.43 -19.88 -31.95
CA ALA A 40 -27.83 -20.92 -31.13
C ALA A 40 -26.39 -20.60 -30.65
N LEU A 41 -25.68 -19.68 -31.30
CA LEU A 41 -24.37 -19.18 -30.91
C LEU A 41 -24.45 -18.04 -29.87
N PHE A 42 -25.57 -17.29 -29.83
CA PHE A 42 -25.77 -16.17 -28.89
C PHE A 42 -26.65 -16.52 -27.68
N ASP A 43 -27.36 -17.66 -27.71
CA ASP A 43 -28.22 -18.14 -26.61
C ASP A 43 -27.52 -19.16 -25.68
N LYS A 44 -26.25 -19.46 -25.93
CA LYS A 44 -25.38 -20.03 -24.90
C LYS A 44 -24.94 -18.88 -24.01
N GLU A 45 -25.45 -18.84 -22.78
CA GLU A 45 -24.76 -18.18 -21.67
C GLU A 45 -23.30 -18.64 -21.70
N VAL A 46 -22.44 -17.82 -22.31
CA VAL A 46 -21.02 -17.86 -22.02
C VAL A 46 -20.95 -17.35 -20.60
N VAL A 47 -21.05 -18.28 -19.65
CA VAL A 47 -20.41 -18.12 -18.35
C VAL A 47 -18.93 -18.00 -18.70
N LEU A 48 -18.51 -16.77 -19.03
CA LEU A 48 -17.15 -16.36 -18.83
C LEU A 48 -16.96 -16.67 -17.36
N ALA A 49 -16.27 -17.78 -17.08
CA ALA A 49 -15.57 -17.89 -15.83
C ALA A 49 -14.88 -16.55 -15.73
N LYS A 50 -15.35 -15.69 -14.80
CA LYS A 50 -14.52 -14.63 -14.31
C LYS A 50 -13.33 -15.41 -13.82
N ASP A 51 -12.28 -15.47 -14.63
CA ASP A 51 -10.95 -15.73 -14.15
C ASP A 51 -10.81 -14.72 -13.04
N LYS A 52 -11.08 -15.20 -11.82
CA LYS A 52 -10.73 -14.49 -10.60
C LYS A 52 -9.26 -14.23 -10.87
N PRO A 53 -8.84 -12.97 -11.08
CA PRO A 53 -7.45 -12.70 -11.42
C PRO A 53 -6.66 -13.48 -10.39
N ALA A 54 -5.80 -14.39 -10.85
CA ALA A 54 -5.01 -15.24 -9.99
C ALA A 54 -4.50 -14.32 -8.89
N GLU A 55 -4.94 -14.54 -7.64
CA GLU A 55 -4.58 -13.69 -6.52
C GLU A 55 -3.07 -13.61 -6.59
N ALA A 56 -2.55 -12.43 -6.98
CA ALA A 56 -1.12 -12.23 -7.06
C ALA A 56 -0.60 -12.73 -5.72
N THR A 57 0.24 -13.76 -5.75
CA THR A 57 0.74 -14.36 -4.52
C THR A 57 1.42 -13.25 -3.75
N VAL A 58 0.75 -12.84 -2.68
CA VAL A 58 1.16 -11.82 -1.72
C VAL A 58 2.41 -12.40 -1.03
N SER A 59 3.58 -12.13 -1.59
CA SER A 59 4.85 -12.69 -1.09
C SER A 59 5.43 -11.77 -0.02
N VAL A 60 5.79 -12.39 1.09
CA VAL A 60 6.49 -11.78 2.24
C VAL A 60 7.89 -12.38 2.41
N ASP A 61 8.39 -13.09 1.39
CA ASP A 61 9.59 -13.94 1.50
C ASP A 61 10.88 -13.13 1.75
N ASP A 62 10.86 -11.85 1.43
CA ASP A 62 11.96 -10.90 1.64
C ASP A 62 11.84 -10.08 2.93
N LEU A 63 10.82 -10.35 3.76
CA LEU A 63 10.67 -9.78 5.10
C LEU A 63 11.27 -10.71 6.14
N VAL A 64 12.04 -10.14 7.07
CA VAL A 64 12.54 -10.87 8.24
C VAL A 64 11.55 -10.71 9.40
N LEU A 65 10.60 -11.63 9.46
CA LEU A 65 9.46 -11.59 10.39
C LEU A 65 9.75 -12.30 11.73
N PRO A 66 9.14 -11.85 12.84
CA PRO A 66 9.21 -12.56 14.12
C PRO A 66 8.53 -13.93 14.05
N ASP A 67 8.96 -14.85 14.92
CA ASP A 67 8.48 -16.25 14.94
C ASP A 67 6.95 -16.38 14.97
N LEU A 68 6.28 -15.48 15.69
CA LEU A 68 4.81 -15.48 15.81
C LEU A 68 4.07 -15.21 14.47
N LEU A 69 4.76 -14.65 13.48
CA LEU A 69 4.22 -14.38 12.14
C LEU A 69 4.68 -15.41 11.10
N LYS A 70 5.60 -16.33 11.45
CA LYS A 70 6.08 -17.34 10.51
C LYS A 70 4.92 -18.23 10.04
N GLY A 71 4.77 -18.35 8.73
CA GLY A 71 3.70 -19.14 8.10
C GLY A 71 2.32 -18.50 8.12
N LYS A 72 2.14 -17.30 8.70
CA LYS A 72 0.91 -16.54 8.54
C LYS A 72 0.85 -15.91 7.15
N LYS A 73 -0.32 -15.95 6.52
CA LYS A 73 -0.59 -15.22 5.27
C LYS A 73 -0.83 -13.74 5.63
N ALA A 74 -0.17 -12.82 4.93
CA ALA A 74 -0.48 -11.40 5.04
C ALA A 74 -1.86 -11.11 4.43
N ASP A 75 -2.64 -10.29 5.11
CA ASP A 75 -3.93 -9.79 4.62
C ASP A 75 -3.75 -8.70 3.56
N PHE A 76 -2.63 -7.98 3.64
CA PHE A 76 -2.26 -6.94 2.69
C PHE A 76 -0.74 -6.89 2.54
N VAL A 77 -0.26 -6.76 1.30
CA VAL A 77 1.12 -6.39 0.97
C VAL A 77 1.10 -5.33 -0.11
N ASP A 78 2.01 -4.37 0.02
CA ASP A 78 2.29 -3.39 -1.00
C ASP A 78 3.80 -3.31 -1.25
N ASP A 79 4.19 -3.59 -2.49
CA ASP A 79 5.55 -3.40 -3.04
C ASP A 79 5.68 -2.01 -3.72
N PHE A 80 4.81 -1.07 -3.37
CA PHE A 80 4.74 0.30 -3.88
C PHE A 80 4.87 0.39 -5.41
N LYS A 81 4.00 -0.29 -6.16
CA LYS A 81 3.93 -0.06 -7.63
C LYS A 81 3.37 1.34 -7.94
N ASN A 82 2.52 1.85 -7.05
CA ASN A 82 1.96 3.20 -7.04
C ASN A 82 1.39 3.49 -5.62
N LEU A 83 0.71 4.62 -5.46
CA LEU A 83 0.07 5.02 -4.18
C LEU A 83 -1.46 4.91 -4.20
N ASP A 84 -2.05 4.11 -5.09
CA ASP A 84 -3.51 4.04 -5.25
C ASP A 84 -4.23 3.56 -3.98
N LYS A 85 -3.55 2.75 -3.16
CA LYS A 85 -4.05 2.24 -1.87
C LYS A 85 -3.89 3.24 -0.72
N TRP A 86 -3.25 4.36 -0.96
CA TRP A 86 -2.86 5.30 0.09
C TRP A 86 -3.45 6.69 -0.15
N VAL A 87 -3.64 7.42 0.94
CA VAL A 87 -3.95 8.86 0.94
C VAL A 87 -2.76 9.56 1.58
N GLU A 88 -2.14 10.49 0.84
CA GLU A 88 -1.17 11.39 1.46
C GLU A 88 -1.89 12.34 2.41
N GLU A 89 -1.41 12.41 3.65
CA GLU A 89 -1.97 13.30 4.66
C GLU A 89 -1.00 14.42 5.03
N GLU A 90 -1.58 15.62 5.14
CA GLU A 90 -0.98 16.80 5.72
C GLU A 90 -1.49 16.87 7.13
N ASP A 91 -0.59 17.12 8.06
CA ASP A 91 -1.00 17.30 9.43
C ASP A 91 -0.24 18.44 10.07
N PHE A 92 -0.95 19.19 10.91
CA PHE A 92 -0.50 20.44 11.49
C PHE A 92 -0.28 20.31 13.00
N GLU A 93 0.93 20.70 13.40
CA GLU A 93 1.52 20.85 14.73
C GLU A 93 0.86 20.15 15.95
N PHE A 94 1.41 18.97 16.23
CA PHE A 94 1.60 18.44 17.59
C PHE A 94 3.01 18.75 18.13
N ASN A 95 4.00 18.78 17.24
CA ASN A 95 5.38 19.21 17.45
C ASN A 95 5.94 19.68 16.10
N LYS A 96 6.72 20.77 16.06
CA LYS A 96 7.32 21.31 14.81
C LYS A 96 8.08 20.28 13.97
N TRP A 97 8.57 19.21 14.59
CA TRP A 97 9.33 18.14 13.94
C TRP A 97 8.48 17.04 13.30
N ALA A 98 7.14 17.04 13.47
CA ALA A 98 6.25 15.98 12.97
C ALA A 98 5.20 16.46 11.96
N ILE A 99 5.35 17.69 11.42
CA ILE A 99 4.51 18.22 10.35
C ILE A 99 4.73 17.36 9.11
N THR A 100 3.64 16.84 8.53
CA THR A 100 3.68 16.10 7.27
C THR A 100 3.32 17.02 6.10
N THR A 101 4.02 16.86 4.99
CA THR A 101 3.79 17.62 3.74
C THR A 101 3.26 16.71 2.65
N LYS A 102 2.15 17.08 1.98
CA LYS A 102 1.62 16.36 0.82
C LYS A 102 2.43 16.67 -0.44
N GLY A 103 2.42 15.74 -1.39
CA GLY A 103 3.05 15.89 -2.69
C GLY A 103 4.57 15.74 -2.66
N GLU A 104 5.18 15.42 -1.52
CA GLU A 104 6.63 15.23 -1.38
C GLU A 104 7.04 13.76 -1.49
N LEU A 105 6.09 12.83 -1.46
CA LEU A 105 6.35 11.41 -1.68
C LEU A 105 6.52 11.10 -3.16
N GLN A 106 7.40 10.16 -3.42
CA GLN A 106 7.60 9.58 -4.74
C GLN A 106 7.80 8.08 -4.60
N VAL A 107 7.38 7.37 -5.64
CA VAL A 107 7.67 5.95 -5.82
C VAL A 107 8.56 5.84 -7.05
N LYS A 108 9.74 5.22 -6.89
CA LYS A 108 10.67 4.92 -7.98
C LYS A 108 11.11 3.48 -7.86
N ASP A 109 10.93 2.71 -8.93
CA ASP A 109 11.34 1.29 -9.00
C ASP A 109 10.85 0.42 -7.82
N GLY A 110 9.60 0.67 -7.35
CA GLY A 110 9.02 -0.05 -6.22
C GLY A 110 9.40 0.48 -4.84
N VAL A 111 10.14 1.59 -4.76
CA VAL A 111 10.62 2.16 -3.51
C VAL A 111 9.97 3.51 -3.22
N LEU A 112 9.29 3.60 -2.08
CA LEU A 112 8.73 4.82 -1.53
C LEU A 112 9.84 5.66 -0.86
N SER A 113 9.91 6.94 -1.22
CA SER A 113 10.88 7.90 -0.66
C SER A 113 10.30 9.32 -0.65
N ARG A 114 10.98 10.24 0.04
CA ARG A 114 10.72 11.68 -0.07
C ARG A 114 11.65 12.35 -1.07
N LYS A 115 11.12 13.33 -1.80
CA LYS A 115 11.90 14.19 -2.72
C LYS A 115 12.77 15.22 -2.00
N SER A 116 12.32 15.67 -0.83
CA SER A 116 12.93 16.79 -0.11
C SER A 116 12.96 16.57 1.41
N ALA A 117 13.75 17.40 2.10
CA ALA A 117 13.86 17.41 3.56
C ALA A 117 12.49 17.57 4.25
N GLY A 118 12.36 17.03 5.47
CA GLY A 118 11.10 17.03 6.24
C GLY A 118 10.44 15.65 6.33
N ASN A 119 9.13 15.61 6.59
CA ASN A 119 8.34 14.39 6.81
C ASN A 119 7.07 14.35 5.96
N SER A 120 6.67 13.16 5.52
CA SER A 120 5.39 12.90 4.83
C SER A 120 4.75 11.68 5.45
N GLY A 121 3.44 11.56 5.29
CA GLY A 121 2.71 10.39 5.75
C GLY A 121 1.66 9.91 4.77
N LEU A 122 1.37 8.62 4.85
CA LEU A 122 0.37 7.90 4.07
C LEU A 122 -0.59 7.19 5.02
N LYS A 123 -1.89 7.42 4.86
CA LYS A 123 -2.95 6.63 5.46
C LYS A 123 -3.41 5.56 4.48
N LEU A 124 -3.53 4.32 4.93
CA LEU A 124 -4.02 3.22 4.11
C LEU A 124 -5.54 3.32 3.94
N LYS A 125 -6.03 3.20 2.70
CA LYS A 125 -7.45 3.26 2.38
C LYS A 125 -8.17 1.98 2.80
N ASP A 126 -9.40 2.14 3.27
CA ASP A 126 -10.39 1.07 3.44
C ASP A 126 -9.94 -0.13 4.30
N ILE A 127 -8.90 0.04 5.12
CA ILE A 127 -8.39 -0.99 6.04
C ILE A 127 -8.49 -0.47 7.47
N GLU A 128 -9.26 -1.19 8.27
CA GLU A 128 -9.36 -1.02 9.72
C GLU A 128 -8.81 -2.26 10.41
N ILE A 129 -7.89 -2.06 11.34
CA ILE A 129 -7.24 -3.12 12.11
C ILE A 129 -7.73 -3.14 13.56
N LYS A 130 -7.76 -4.33 14.16
CA LYS A 130 -7.89 -4.55 15.61
C LYS A 130 -6.54 -5.06 16.13
N ASP A 131 -6.43 -6.33 16.46
CA ASP A 131 -5.15 -6.98 16.73
C ASP A 131 -4.45 -7.24 15.38
N ALA A 132 -3.26 -6.69 15.22
CA ALA A 132 -2.54 -6.75 13.95
C ALA A 132 -1.03 -6.58 14.12
N ALA A 133 -0.29 -7.06 13.13
CA ALA A 133 1.13 -6.80 12.93
C ALA A 133 1.36 -6.09 11.60
N ILE A 134 2.13 -5.01 11.62
CA ILE A 134 2.49 -4.22 10.43
C ILE A 134 4.01 -4.31 10.31
N ALA A 135 4.48 -4.86 9.19
CA ALA A 135 5.90 -4.98 8.87
C ALA A 135 6.28 -3.97 7.78
N LEU A 136 7.38 -3.25 7.98
CA LEU A 136 7.99 -2.37 6.98
C LEU A 136 9.39 -2.86 6.66
N LYS A 137 9.71 -3.00 5.37
CA LYS A 137 11.09 -3.14 4.89
C LYS A 137 11.61 -1.79 4.48
N LEU A 138 12.64 -1.30 5.16
CA LEU A 138 13.15 0.04 4.99
C LEU A 138 14.67 0.12 5.02
N ARG A 139 15.23 1.25 4.61
CA ARG A 139 16.64 1.57 4.77
C ARG A 139 16.87 3.06 4.97
N VAL A 140 18.04 3.37 5.52
CA VAL A 140 18.58 4.73 5.58
C VAL A 140 19.52 4.89 4.39
N THR A 141 19.27 5.86 3.52
CA THR A 141 20.12 6.06 2.33
C THR A 141 21.44 6.74 2.66
N GLU A 142 21.44 7.61 3.66
CA GLU A 142 22.60 8.36 4.14
C GLU A 142 22.38 8.76 5.60
N MET A 143 23.47 8.85 6.39
CA MET A 143 23.39 9.37 7.75
C MET A 143 23.17 10.89 7.73
N PRO A 144 22.19 11.43 8.48
CA PRO A 144 21.96 12.85 8.49
C PRO A 144 23.14 13.60 9.14
N GLU A 145 23.50 14.77 8.60
CA GLU A 145 24.54 15.64 9.17
C GLU A 145 24.18 16.11 10.59
N SER A 146 22.89 16.25 10.88
CA SER A 146 22.37 16.59 12.21
C SER A 146 20.94 16.06 12.41
N GLY A 147 20.54 15.85 13.66
CA GLY A 147 19.21 15.36 14.00
C GLY A 147 19.02 13.87 13.76
N ALA A 148 17.78 13.41 13.72
CA ALA A 148 17.44 12.02 13.48
C ALA A 148 16.50 11.90 12.27
N VAL A 149 16.71 10.86 11.47
CA VAL A 149 15.80 10.46 10.38
C VAL A 149 15.18 9.11 10.73
N GLY A 150 13.98 8.85 10.25
CA GLY A 150 13.22 7.70 10.73
C GLY A 150 11.86 7.53 10.07
N THR A 151 11.16 6.52 10.55
CA THR A 151 9.82 6.14 10.14
C THR A 151 8.90 6.06 11.36
N ARG A 152 7.60 6.13 11.09
CA ARG A 152 6.56 5.80 12.04
C ARG A 152 5.62 4.76 11.46
N ILE A 153 5.22 3.81 12.29
CA ILE A 153 4.05 2.97 12.08
C ILE A 153 3.02 3.37 13.13
N GLN A 154 1.88 3.90 12.68
CA GLN A 154 0.74 4.25 13.51
C GLN A 154 -0.37 3.22 13.29
N LEU A 155 -0.81 2.60 14.37
CA LEU A 155 -1.79 1.51 14.42
C LEU A 155 -3.05 1.98 15.12
N ARG A 156 -4.19 1.45 14.68
CA ARG A 156 -5.52 1.80 15.21
C ARG A 156 -5.78 3.31 15.18
N ASN A 157 -5.32 3.97 14.12
CA ASN A 157 -5.49 5.40 13.94
C ASN A 157 -6.97 5.73 13.68
N ALA A 158 -7.62 6.33 14.68
CA ALA A 158 -9.07 6.53 14.69
C ALA A 158 -9.54 7.79 13.94
N GLU A 159 -8.63 8.71 13.61
CA GLU A 159 -8.94 9.96 12.91
C GLU A 159 -8.25 9.99 11.53
N ASP A 160 -8.57 10.98 10.71
CA ASP A 160 -7.81 11.29 9.48
C ASP A 160 -6.43 11.87 9.78
N HIS A 161 -6.25 12.39 10.99
CA HIS A 161 -4.99 12.89 11.52
C HIS A 161 -4.22 11.79 12.27
N TRP A 162 -2.89 11.82 12.20
CA TRP A 162 -2.06 10.72 12.70
C TRP A 162 -1.89 10.70 14.23
N CYS A 163 -2.35 11.74 14.93
CA CYS A 163 -2.10 11.95 16.36
C CYS A 163 -2.86 11.02 17.32
N TYR A 164 -3.71 10.10 16.81
CA TYR A 164 -4.42 9.11 17.63
C TYR A 164 -3.98 7.68 17.31
N GLY A 165 -3.92 6.84 18.33
CA GLY A 165 -3.60 5.41 18.20
C GLY A 165 -2.27 5.04 18.82
N TYR A 166 -1.78 3.87 18.46
CA TYR A 166 -0.49 3.33 18.89
C TYR A 166 0.58 3.65 17.87
N GLY A 167 1.74 4.14 18.32
CA GLY A 167 2.84 4.53 17.45
C GLY A 167 4.11 3.76 17.78
N LEU A 168 4.75 3.21 16.76
CA LEU A 168 6.17 2.90 16.76
C LEU A 168 6.89 4.00 15.99
N ASN A 169 7.74 4.77 16.65
CA ASN A 169 8.74 5.61 16.00
C ASN A 169 10.06 4.87 15.99
N THR A 170 10.69 4.74 14.83
CA THR A 170 12.05 4.20 14.71
C THR A 170 12.91 5.22 13.98
N THR A 171 14.01 5.63 14.60
CA THR A 171 14.95 6.60 14.03
C THR A 171 16.35 6.04 13.98
N THR A 172 17.26 6.72 13.30
CA THR A 172 18.69 6.36 13.30
C THR A 172 19.30 6.21 14.69
N TYR A 173 18.74 6.84 15.73
CA TYR A 173 19.36 6.93 17.06
C TYR A 173 18.47 6.48 18.23
N SER A 174 17.22 6.12 17.99
CA SER A 174 16.28 5.72 19.06
C SER A 174 15.01 5.08 18.50
N TYR A 175 14.23 4.48 19.39
CA TYR A 175 12.82 4.18 19.13
C TYR A 175 11.92 4.80 20.20
N GLU A 176 10.63 4.96 19.88
CA GLU A 176 9.58 5.30 20.84
C GLU A 176 8.38 4.37 20.61
N LEU A 177 7.95 3.69 21.66
CA LEU A 177 6.63 3.06 21.72
C LEU A 177 5.67 4.01 22.44
N ALA A 178 4.57 4.34 21.78
CA ALA A 178 3.62 5.31 22.29
C ALA A 178 2.17 4.90 22.07
N ALA A 179 1.29 5.39 22.94
CA ALA A 179 -0.15 5.41 22.75
C ALA A 179 -0.61 6.85 22.90
N TRP A 180 -1.15 7.46 21.84
CA TRP A 180 -1.52 8.88 21.86
C TRP A 180 -3.02 9.06 21.98
N HIS A 181 -3.45 9.58 23.12
CA HIS A 181 -4.85 9.76 23.51
C HIS A 181 -5.36 11.20 23.37
N GLY A 182 -4.65 12.08 22.65
CA GLY A 182 -5.03 13.49 22.56
C GLY A 182 -4.19 14.32 21.58
N LYS A 183 -4.59 15.58 21.39
CA LYS A 183 -3.87 16.59 20.60
C LYS A 183 -3.09 17.53 21.54
N GLY A 184 -1.93 18.01 21.10
CA GLY A 184 -1.12 18.98 21.84
C GLY A 184 -0.65 18.49 23.22
N ASN A 185 -0.97 19.27 24.27
CA ASN A 185 -0.47 19.04 25.63
C ASN A 185 -1.15 17.88 26.37
N ASP A 186 -2.24 17.33 25.85
CA ASP A 186 -2.98 16.20 26.45
C ASP A 186 -2.39 14.84 26.04
N LYS A 187 -1.10 14.82 25.68
CA LYS A 187 -0.36 13.63 25.30
C LYS A 187 -0.03 12.78 26.52
N THR A 188 -0.61 11.60 26.61
CA THR A 188 0.05 10.47 27.27
C THR A 188 0.87 9.76 26.19
N ALA A 189 2.16 9.47 26.42
CA ALA A 189 3.11 9.28 25.31
C ALA A 189 4.08 8.13 25.47
N VAL A 190 4.49 7.81 26.69
CA VAL A 190 5.72 7.04 26.85
C VAL A 190 5.38 5.76 27.56
N LEU A 191 5.29 4.68 26.78
CA LEU A 191 5.11 3.36 27.31
C LEU A 191 6.46 2.68 27.63
N ALA A 192 7.56 3.09 26.96
CA ALA A 192 8.94 2.80 27.34
C ALA A 192 9.93 3.69 26.53
N PRO A 193 10.67 4.65 27.12
CA PRO A 193 11.74 5.33 26.41
C PRO A 193 13.00 4.45 26.43
N ALA A 194 13.48 4.06 25.25
CA ALA A 194 14.78 3.41 25.14
C ALA A 194 15.89 4.39 25.54
N ALA A 195 16.97 3.89 26.14
CA ALA A 195 18.24 4.61 26.06
C ALA A 195 18.62 4.80 24.58
N PRO A 196 19.27 5.91 24.18
CA PRO A 196 19.66 6.12 22.79
C PRO A 196 20.58 5.00 22.32
N GLU A 197 20.06 4.12 21.48
CA GLU A 197 20.82 3.08 20.79
C GLU A 197 20.48 3.16 19.32
N LYS A 198 21.50 3.07 18.47
CA LYS A 198 21.36 3.11 17.02
C LYS A 198 20.38 2.02 16.59
N GLN A 199 19.24 2.41 16.01
CA GLN A 199 18.24 1.44 15.56
C GLN A 199 18.40 1.08 14.10
N ILE A 200 18.75 2.05 13.24
CA ILE A 200 18.92 1.85 11.80
C ILE A 200 20.10 2.71 11.32
N GLY A 201 20.94 2.15 10.45
CA GLY A 201 22.14 2.81 9.94
C GLY A 201 22.23 2.76 8.42
N ALA A 202 22.97 3.70 7.82
CA ALA A 202 23.20 3.71 6.37
C ALA A 202 24.07 2.53 5.89
N GLU A 203 24.79 1.85 6.80
CA GLU A 203 25.50 0.62 6.49
C GLU A 203 24.59 -0.61 6.38
N GLU A 204 23.35 -0.52 6.87
CA GLU A 204 22.36 -1.58 6.77
C GLU A 204 21.63 -1.43 5.43
N SER A 205 21.66 -2.47 4.57
CA SER A 205 21.09 -2.36 3.21
C SER A 205 19.57 -2.29 3.21
N TRP A 206 18.92 -3.19 3.95
CA TRP A 206 17.48 -3.25 4.17
C TRP A 206 17.22 -3.92 5.52
N VAL A 207 16.35 -3.32 6.32
CA VAL A 207 15.88 -3.88 7.60
C VAL A 207 14.38 -4.07 7.58
N THR A 208 13.90 -5.08 8.30
CA THR A 208 12.48 -5.26 8.58
C THR A 208 12.19 -4.77 9.99
N ILE A 209 11.37 -3.75 10.14
CA ILE A 209 10.77 -3.40 11.43
C ILE A 209 9.33 -3.90 11.47
N VAL A 210 8.87 -4.36 12.63
CA VAL A 210 7.50 -4.83 12.82
C VAL A 210 6.93 -4.22 14.08
N ALA A 211 5.75 -3.60 13.97
CA ALA A 211 4.94 -3.18 15.09
C ALA A 211 3.74 -4.12 15.25
N ILE A 212 3.51 -4.61 16.46
CA ILE A 212 2.44 -5.55 16.77
C ILE A 212 1.57 -4.98 17.88
N ILE A 213 0.26 -4.90 17.64
CA ILE A 213 -0.73 -4.54 18.65
C ILE A 213 -1.64 -5.74 18.91
N GLN A 214 -1.68 -6.22 20.16
CA GLN A 214 -2.57 -7.30 20.61
C GLN A 214 -3.19 -6.94 21.95
N GLY A 215 -4.53 -6.80 21.98
CA GLY A 215 -5.21 -6.16 23.09
C GLY A 215 -4.65 -4.74 23.30
N ASN A 216 -4.03 -4.51 24.47
CA ASN A 216 -3.40 -3.22 24.82
C ASN A 216 -1.86 -3.27 24.76
N LYS A 217 -1.27 -4.38 24.29
CA LYS A 217 0.18 -4.55 24.23
C LYS A 217 0.71 -4.16 22.85
N LEU A 218 1.63 -3.20 22.83
CA LEU A 218 2.39 -2.79 21.66
C LEU A 218 3.82 -3.37 21.73
N SER A 219 4.22 -4.12 20.71
CA SER A 219 5.55 -4.74 20.61
C SER A 219 6.27 -4.27 19.34
N TYR A 220 7.58 -4.03 19.45
CA TYR A 220 8.48 -3.68 18.36
C TYR A 220 9.53 -4.76 18.14
N TYR A 221 9.64 -5.20 16.90
CA TYR A 221 10.67 -6.12 16.43
C TYR A 221 11.52 -5.49 15.35
N LYS A 222 12.82 -5.84 15.33
CA LYS A 222 13.74 -5.54 14.24
C LYS A 222 14.34 -6.85 13.75
N ASN A 223 14.23 -7.11 12.45
CA ASN A 223 14.72 -8.33 11.80
C ASN A 223 14.29 -9.61 12.52
N GLY A 224 13.02 -9.67 12.94
CA GLY A 224 12.43 -10.80 13.66
C GLY A 224 12.76 -10.90 15.15
N GLU A 225 13.71 -10.10 15.66
CA GLU A 225 14.07 -10.08 17.08
C GLU A 225 13.23 -9.05 17.84
N LEU A 226 12.78 -9.43 19.04
CA LEU A 226 12.03 -8.53 19.91
C LEU A 226 12.97 -7.47 20.49
N ILE A 227 12.65 -6.19 20.25
CA ILE A 227 13.42 -5.05 20.76
C ILE A 227 12.77 -4.44 21.99
N ALA A 228 11.45 -4.26 21.95
CA ALA A 228 10.72 -3.60 23.02
C ALA A 228 9.26 -4.02 23.05
N GLU A 229 8.66 -3.98 24.23
CA GLU A 229 7.22 -4.11 24.41
C GLU A 229 6.75 -3.08 25.42
N SER A 230 5.48 -2.69 25.31
CA SER A 230 4.81 -2.04 26.39
C SER A 230 3.30 -2.23 26.36
N ILE A 231 2.66 -1.94 27.50
CA ILE A 231 1.24 -2.17 27.75
C ILE A 231 0.61 -0.82 28.06
N ASP A 232 -0.45 -0.49 27.33
CA ASP A 232 -1.29 0.67 27.62
C ASP A 232 -2.32 0.34 28.70
N GLU A 233 -2.11 0.90 29.89
CA GLU A 233 -3.03 0.77 31.02
C GLU A 233 -4.21 1.76 30.95
N GLU A 234 -4.22 2.69 29.99
CA GLU A 234 -5.25 3.72 29.83
C GLU A 234 -6.40 3.26 28.89
N LYS A 235 -7.14 4.22 28.31
CA LYS A 235 -8.28 3.98 27.41
C LYS A 235 -7.82 3.43 26.06
N ALA A 236 -7.68 2.12 25.95
CA ALA A 236 -7.21 1.49 24.72
C ALA A 236 -8.03 1.84 23.47
N PHE A 237 -7.33 2.04 22.35
CA PHE A 237 -7.97 2.08 21.03
C PHE A 237 -8.33 0.66 20.62
N ASN A 238 -9.62 0.38 20.41
CA ASN A 238 -10.07 -0.97 20.05
C ASN A 238 -9.86 -1.31 18.56
N LYS A 239 -9.86 -0.30 17.69
CA LYS A 239 -9.70 -0.44 16.24
C LYS A 239 -9.35 0.90 15.58
N GLY A 240 -8.87 0.88 14.35
CA GLY A 240 -8.67 2.07 13.52
C GLY A 240 -7.79 1.78 12.31
N GLY A 241 -7.42 2.81 11.56
CA GLY A 241 -6.61 2.69 10.35
C GLY A 241 -5.12 2.41 10.62
N VAL A 242 -4.38 2.25 9.53
CA VAL A 242 -2.92 2.20 9.50
C VAL A 242 -2.39 3.44 8.82
N PHE A 243 -1.42 4.09 9.45
CA PHE A 243 -0.72 5.22 8.90
C PHE A 243 0.78 5.01 9.02
N ILE A 244 1.51 5.36 7.97
CA ILE A 244 2.97 5.33 7.96
C ILE A 244 3.49 6.74 7.69
N SER A 245 4.58 7.13 8.34
CA SER A 245 5.32 8.33 7.96
C SER A 245 6.79 8.06 7.83
N LEU A 246 7.46 8.84 6.99
CA LEU A 246 8.88 8.76 6.77
C LEU A 246 9.47 10.16 6.63
N THR A 247 10.67 10.33 7.18
CA THR A 247 11.51 11.49 6.94
C THR A 247 12.21 11.38 5.60
N HIS A 248 12.83 12.47 5.14
CA HIS A 248 13.91 12.38 4.16
C HIS A 248 15.00 11.39 4.59
N LEU A 249 15.72 10.83 3.61
CA LEU A 249 16.77 9.81 3.76
C LEU A 249 16.28 8.42 4.22
N ILE A 250 14.98 8.22 4.34
CA ILE A 250 14.36 6.91 4.54
C ILE A 250 13.71 6.46 3.24
N GLU A 251 13.93 5.19 2.92
CA GLU A 251 13.26 4.50 1.83
C GLU A 251 12.49 3.29 2.37
N ILE A 252 11.30 3.04 1.83
CA ILE A 252 10.46 1.90 2.18
C ILE A 252 10.19 1.10 0.90
N ASP A 253 10.56 -0.17 0.91
CA ASP A 253 10.42 -1.11 -0.21
C ASP A 253 9.12 -1.92 -0.12
N LYS A 254 8.67 -2.21 1.11
CA LYS A 254 7.52 -3.07 1.33
C LYS A 254 6.76 -2.76 2.60
N VAL A 255 5.45 -2.88 2.53
CA VAL A 255 4.54 -2.95 3.68
C VAL A 255 3.83 -4.30 3.67
N ALA A 256 3.71 -4.96 4.82
CA ALA A 256 2.84 -6.11 5.01
C ALA A 256 1.98 -5.95 6.27
N ILE A 257 0.72 -6.38 6.23
CA ILE A 257 -0.22 -6.33 7.34
C ILE A 257 -0.76 -7.74 7.58
N PHE A 258 -0.80 -8.13 8.86
CA PHE A 258 -1.32 -9.40 9.34
C PHE A 258 -2.35 -9.13 10.43
N ASN A 259 -3.58 -9.62 10.27
CA ASN A 259 -4.56 -9.70 11.34
C ASN A 259 -4.19 -10.85 12.28
N LEU A 260 -4.36 -10.65 13.59
CA LEU A 260 -3.91 -11.58 14.63
C LEU A 260 -5.04 -12.28 15.39
#